data_AF-A0A4S4N646-F1
#
_entry.id   AF-A0A4S4N646-F1
#
_cell.length_a   1.000
_cell.length_b   1.000
_cell.length_c   1.000
_cell.angle_alpha   90.00
_cell.angle_beta   90.00
_cell.angle_gamma   90.00
#
_symmetry.space_group_name_H-M   'P 1'
#
loop_
_entity.id
_entity.type
_entity.pdbx_description
1 polymer ?
#
loop_
_entity_poly.entity_id
_entity_poly.type
_entity_poly.pdbx_seq_one_letter_code
_entity_poly.pdbx_strand_id
1 'polypeptide(L)'
;MEGSDRSEYADEQDPKKGISQNDLYQMLAYAVRFEVDEIILFYPNTLCQGQEAQTELTIKDALAGGREITIRAFQLPIIERGLLSADLCGVTDLRELFAKTRRELIRKIEGILGPVVA
;
A
#
# COMPACT_ATOMS: atom_id res chain seq x y z
N MET A 1 36.48 1.44 2.44
CA MET A 1 35.95 2.82 2.46
C MET A 1 35.96 3.29 1.02
N GLU A 2 34.87 3.56 0.33
CA GLU A 2 33.44 3.73 0.63
C GLU A 2 32.70 3.21 -0.61
N GLY A 3 31.57 2.52 -0.46
CA GLY A 3 30.28 3.19 -0.57
C GLY A 3 29.58 2.72 -1.85
N SER A 4 29.10 1.47 -1.83
CA SER A 4 28.21 0.96 -2.87
C SER A 4 26.84 1.60 -2.65
N ASP A 5 26.63 2.76 -3.27
CA ASP A 5 25.31 3.38 -3.37
C ASP A 5 24.42 2.45 -4.21
N ARG A 6 23.65 1.63 -3.51
CA ARG A 6 22.80 0.62 -4.10
C ARG A 6 21.53 1.33 -4.52
N SER A 7 21.55 1.84 -5.74
CA SER A 7 20.34 2.28 -6.41
C SER A 7 19.40 1.08 -6.52
N GLU A 8 18.40 1.04 -5.64
CA GLU A 8 17.23 0.18 -5.75
C GLU A 8 16.39 0.70 -6.93
N TYR A 9 16.89 0.44 -8.13
CA TYR A 9 16.15 0.65 -9.36
C TYR A 9 14.90 -0.23 -9.31
N ALA A 10 13.75 0.42 -9.41
CA ALA A 10 12.47 -0.22 -9.64
C ALA A 10 12.53 -1.01 -10.95
N ASP A 11 12.78 -2.32 -10.85
CA ASP A 11 12.67 -3.24 -11.97
C ASP A 11 11.21 -3.31 -12.41
N GLU A 12 10.91 -2.91 -13.64
CA GLU A 12 9.58 -3.02 -14.27
C GLU A 12 9.10 -4.47 -14.42
N GLN A 13 9.95 -5.44 -14.08
CA GLN A 13 9.62 -6.87 -14.02
C GLN A 13 9.47 -7.40 -12.58
N ASP A 14 9.38 -6.55 -11.56
CA ASP A 14 9.22 -7.04 -10.20
C ASP A 14 7.83 -7.71 -10.04
N PRO A 15 7.75 -9.04 -9.85
CA PRO A 15 6.48 -9.72 -9.60
C PRO A 15 5.79 -9.22 -8.32
N LYS A 16 6.50 -8.43 -7.50
CA LYS A 16 6.05 -7.93 -6.20
C LYS A 16 5.10 -6.72 -6.31
N LYS A 17 4.81 -6.20 -7.50
CA LYS A 17 3.83 -5.12 -7.75
C LYS A 17 3.87 -3.96 -6.74
N GLY A 18 5.06 -3.59 -6.25
CA GLY A 18 5.25 -2.52 -5.25
C GLY A 18 5.00 -2.89 -3.78
N ILE A 19 4.96 -4.17 -3.41
CA ILE A 19 4.80 -4.67 -2.04
C ILE A 19 6.13 -5.23 -1.52
N SER A 20 6.57 -4.77 -0.34
CA SER A 20 7.80 -5.23 0.31
C SER A 20 7.63 -6.65 0.89
N GLN A 21 8.50 -7.58 0.48
CA GLN A 21 8.52 -8.93 1.06
C GLN A 21 8.91 -8.94 2.53
N ASN A 22 9.82 -8.06 2.96
CA ASN A 22 10.23 -7.97 4.36
C ASN A 22 9.04 -7.59 5.23
N ASP A 23 8.22 -6.63 4.78
CA ASP A 23 7.02 -6.20 5.48
C ASP A 23 6.02 -7.36 5.59
N LEU A 24 5.81 -8.13 4.50
CA LEU A 24 4.93 -9.31 4.53
C LEU A 24 5.36 -10.33 5.60
N TYR A 25 6.66 -10.65 5.68
CA TYR A 25 7.15 -11.60 6.68
C TYR A 25 7.08 -11.04 8.11
N GLN A 26 7.34 -9.75 8.29
CA GLN A 26 7.18 -9.10 9.59
C GLN A 26 5.71 -9.11 10.03
N MET A 27 4.79 -8.82 9.11
CA MET A 27 3.37 -8.80 9.39
C MET A 27 2.82 -10.21 9.65
N LEU A 28 3.31 -11.23 8.94
CA LEU A 28 3.02 -12.63 9.25
C LEU A 28 3.45 -13.00 10.68
N ALA A 29 4.67 -12.62 11.08
CA ALA A 29 5.14 -12.86 12.44
C ALA A 29 4.26 -12.16 13.50
N TYR A 30 3.77 -10.95 13.20
CA TYR A 30 2.80 -10.28 14.06
C TYR A 30 1.44 -10.99 14.10
N ALA A 31 0.91 -11.44 12.96
CA ALA A 31 -0.34 -12.21 12.91
C ALA A 31 -0.27 -13.46 13.78
N VAL A 32 0.81 -14.24 13.66
CA VAL A 32 1.02 -15.44 14.47
C VAL A 32 1.12 -15.08 15.96
N ARG A 33 1.88 -14.04 16.30
CA ARG A 33 2.08 -13.62 17.70
C ARG A 33 0.80 -13.13 18.38
N PHE A 34 -0.07 -12.46 17.64
CA PHE A 34 -1.29 -11.86 18.16
C PHE A 34 -2.54 -12.67 17.83
N GLU A 35 -2.38 -13.85 17.23
CA GLU A 35 -3.47 -14.75 16.85
C GLU A 35 -4.51 -14.06 15.94
N VAL A 36 -4.03 -13.35 14.93
CA VAL A 36 -4.86 -12.63 13.95
C VAL A 36 -4.97 -13.46 12.67
N ASP A 37 -6.20 -13.67 12.21
CA ASP A 37 -6.48 -14.48 11.01
C ASP A 37 -6.45 -13.65 9.71
N GLU A 38 -6.67 -12.33 9.77
CA GLU A 38 -6.65 -11.43 8.60
C GLU A 38 -5.81 -10.18 8.87
N ILE A 39 -4.89 -9.89 7.93
CA ILE A 39 -4.14 -8.64 7.89
C ILE A 39 -4.46 -7.92 6.58
N ILE A 40 -4.81 -6.64 6.68
CA ILE A 40 -4.95 -5.75 5.54
C ILE A 40 -3.81 -4.74 5.56
N LEU A 41 -3.03 -4.70 4.49
CA LEU A 41 -1.91 -3.79 4.30
C LEU A 41 -2.27 -2.71 3.26
N PHE A 42 -2.09 -1.47 3.66
CA PHE A 42 -2.28 -0.32 2.78
C PHE A 42 -0.95 0.32 2.44
N TYR A 43 -0.62 0.32 1.15
CA TYR A 43 0.58 0.95 0.61
C TYR A 43 0.18 2.23 -0.14
N PRO A 44 0.99 3.29 -0.11
CA PRO A 44 0.79 4.42 -1.02
C PRO A 44 0.94 3.95 -2.47
N ASN A 45 0.19 4.57 -3.38
CA ASN A 45 0.44 4.42 -4.81
C ASN A 45 1.83 4.95 -5.18
N THR A 46 2.51 4.29 -6.14
CA THR A 46 3.85 4.69 -6.59
C THR A 46 3.79 5.87 -7.57
N LEU A 47 4.86 6.63 -7.71
CA LEU A 47 4.91 7.78 -8.63
C LEU A 47 4.80 7.35 -10.11
N CYS A 48 5.28 6.15 -10.45
CA CYS A 48 5.21 5.59 -11.80
C CYS A 48 3.80 5.03 -12.10
N GLN A 49 3.33 5.18 -13.35
CA GLN A 49 2.01 4.77 -13.84
C GLN A 49 1.79 3.24 -13.93
N GLY A 50 2.46 2.45 -13.08
CA GLY A 50 2.15 1.03 -12.97
C GLY A 50 0.71 0.85 -12.47
N GLN A 51 -0.01 -0.10 -13.09
CA GLN A 51 -1.39 -0.47 -12.72
C GLN A 51 -1.56 -0.49 -11.19
N GLU A 52 -2.63 0.13 -10.68
CA GLU A 52 -2.98 0.06 -9.27
C GLU A 52 -2.99 -1.40 -8.85
N ALA A 53 -1.98 -1.79 -8.09
CA ALA A 53 -1.78 -3.18 -7.75
C ALA A 53 -2.65 -3.52 -6.55
N GLN A 54 -3.56 -4.47 -6.76
CA GLN A 54 -4.10 -5.28 -5.69
C GLN A 54 -3.41 -6.64 -5.76
N THR A 55 -2.90 -7.08 -4.63
CA THR A 55 -2.35 -8.42 -4.47
C THR A 55 -2.97 -9.02 -3.21
N GLU A 56 -3.57 -10.18 -3.38
CA GLU A 56 -4.04 -11.01 -2.29
C GLU A 56 -3.09 -12.18 -2.14
N LEU A 57 -2.61 -12.39 -0.92
CA LEU A 57 -1.71 -13.48 -0.58
C LEU A 57 -2.34 -14.25 0.58
N THR A 58 -2.89 -15.42 0.29
CA THR A 58 -3.35 -16.34 1.31
C THR A 58 -2.18 -17.22 1.75
N ILE A 59 -1.73 -17.06 3.00
CA ILE A 59 -0.69 -17.91 3.57
C ILE A 59 -1.38 -18.94 4.46
N LYS A 60 -1.50 -20.17 3.94
CA LYS A 60 -1.86 -21.33 4.76
C LYS A 60 -0.62 -21.77 5.51
N ASP A 61 -0.55 -21.43 6.78
CA ASP A 61 0.66 -21.62 7.54
C ASP A 61 0.68 -22.99 8.25
N ALA A 62 1.74 -23.77 7.97
CA ALA A 62 2.11 -24.93 8.77
C ALA A 62 2.79 -24.52 10.10
N LEU A 63 3.34 -23.30 10.21
CA LEU A 63 3.95 -22.69 11.39
C LEU A 63 2.91 -22.15 12.39
N ALA A 64 1.69 -21.81 11.94
CA ALA A 64 0.58 -21.39 12.80
C ALA A 64 -0.24 -22.58 13.36
N GLY A 65 0.31 -23.81 13.29
CA GLY A 65 -0.36 -25.02 13.75
C GLY A 65 -1.59 -25.40 12.93
N GLY A 66 -1.64 -25.02 11.64
CA GLY A 66 -2.76 -25.30 10.74
C GLY A 66 -3.82 -24.20 10.67
N ARG A 67 -3.57 -23.02 11.29
CA ARG A 67 -4.40 -21.83 11.07
C ARG A 67 -4.11 -21.18 9.72
N GLU A 68 -5.15 -20.69 9.07
CA GLU A 68 -5.05 -19.98 7.79
C GLU A 68 -4.99 -18.47 8.06
N ILE A 69 -3.89 -17.83 7.66
CA ILE A 69 -3.70 -16.39 7.80
C ILE A 69 -3.80 -15.76 6.42
N THR A 70 -4.73 -14.82 6.27
CA THR A 70 -4.96 -14.12 5.02
C THR A 70 -4.33 -12.73 5.07
N ILE A 71 -3.43 -12.44 4.12
CA ILE A 71 -2.82 -11.11 4.00
C ILE A 71 -3.24 -10.48 2.69
N ARG A 72 -3.93 -9.34 2.77
CA ARG A 72 -4.44 -8.61 1.61
C ARG A 72 -3.72 -7.27 1.52
N ALA A 73 -3.09 -6.99 0.39
CA ALA A 73 -2.34 -5.77 0.18
C ALA A 73 -2.97 -4.91 -0.93
N PHE A 74 -3.19 -3.64 -0.62
CA PHE A 74 -3.84 -2.68 -1.49
C PHE A 74 -3.01 -1.42 -1.61
N GLN A 75 -2.89 -0.89 -2.83
CA GLN A 75 -2.38 0.45 -3.05
C GLN A 75 -3.49 1.49 -2.90
N LEU A 76 -3.24 2.56 -2.14
CA LEU A 76 -4.17 3.65 -1.90
C LEU A 76 -3.74 4.94 -2.62
N PRO A 77 -4.68 5.72 -3.15
CA PRO A 77 -4.38 7.02 -3.78
C PRO A 77 -4.10 8.05 -2.68
N ILE A 78 -2.83 8.21 -2.32
CA ILE A 78 -2.39 9.20 -1.32
C ILE A 78 -1.66 10.37 -2.01
N ILE A 79 -1.12 10.15 -3.21
CA ILE A 79 -0.41 11.16 -4.00
C ILE A 79 -1.38 11.89 -4.94
N GLU A 80 -1.54 13.21 -4.76
CA GLU A 80 -2.26 14.06 -5.71
C GLU A 80 -1.37 14.35 -6.92
N ARG A 81 -1.44 13.45 -7.90
CA ARG A 81 -0.60 13.51 -9.11
C ARG A 81 -0.85 14.78 -9.93
N GLY A 82 -2.04 15.38 -9.84
CA GLY A 82 -2.34 16.65 -10.51
C GLY A 82 -1.39 17.78 -10.11
N LEU A 83 -0.79 17.72 -8.91
CA LEU A 83 0.18 18.72 -8.44
C LEU A 83 1.60 18.47 -8.97
N LEU A 84 1.91 17.27 -9.47
CA LEU A 84 3.26 16.94 -9.96
C LEU A 84 3.58 17.64 -11.29
N SER A 85 2.55 18.04 -12.04
CA SER A 85 2.67 18.69 -13.35
C SER A 85 2.02 20.08 -13.39
N ALA A 86 1.53 20.58 -12.26
CA ALA A 86 0.85 21.87 -12.20
C ALA A 86 1.82 22.98 -11.78
N ASP A 87 1.77 24.11 -12.50
CA ASP A 87 2.36 25.35 -12.02
C ASP A 87 1.51 25.88 -10.87
N LEU A 88 1.97 25.62 -9.64
CA LEU A 88 1.32 26.07 -8.41
C LEU A 88 1.47 27.59 -8.30
N CYS A 89 0.50 28.32 -8.86
CA CYS A 89 0.49 29.78 -8.82
C CYS A 89 -0.20 30.27 -7.55
N GLY A 90 0.59 30.69 -6.55
CA GLY A 90 0.11 31.35 -5.33
C GLY A 90 -0.12 30.43 -4.12
N VAL A 91 -0.49 31.03 -2.98
CA VAL A 91 -0.87 30.31 -1.76
C VAL A 91 -2.23 29.66 -1.99
N THR A 92 -2.22 28.39 -2.38
CA THR A 92 -3.44 27.60 -2.54
C THR A 92 -3.67 26.75 -1.29
N ASP A 93 -4.91 26.66 -0.82
CA ASP A 93 -5.23 25.87 0.37
C ASP A 93 -5.01 24.37 0.11
N LEU A 94 -4.23 23.72 0.97
CA LEU A 94 -3.89 22.29 0.82
C LEU A 94 -5.13 21.39 0.87
N ARG A 95 -6.18 21.77 1.61
CA ARG A 95 -7.40 20.95 1.69
C ARG A 95 -8.13 20.98 0.36
N GLU A 96 -8.11 22.12 -0.33
CA GLU A 96 -8.67 22.24 -1.68
C GLU A 96 -7.85 21.44 -2.70
N LEU A 97 -6.52 21.56 -2.66
CA LEU A 97 -5.62 20.82 -3.55
C LEU A 97 -5.80 19.31 -3.42
N PHE A 98 -5.95 18.79 -2.21
CA PHE A 98 -6.11 17.36 -1.94
C PHE A 98 -7.56 16.90 -1.87
N ALA A 99 -8.55 17.77 -2.13
CA ALA A 99 -9.97 17.41 -2.01
C ALA A 99 -10.36 16.24 -2.91
N LYS A 100 -9.75 16.14 -4.09
CA LYS A 100 -9.95 15.04 -5.03
C LYS A 100 -9.33 13.75 -4.51
N THR A 101 -8.02 13.72 -4.26
CA THR A 101 -7.32 12.57 -3.68
C THR A 101 -8.01 12.06 -2.40
N ARG A 102 -8.47 12.95 -1.52
CA ARG A 102 -9.22 12.58 -0.31
C ARG A 102 -10.50 11.82 -0.62
N ARG A 103 -11.31 12.27 -1.59
CA ARG A 103 -12.55 11.58 -1.98
C ARG A 103 -12.27 10.21 -2.59
N GLU A 104 -11.23 10.10 -3.40
CA GLU A 104 -10.80 8.84 -4.01
C GLU A 104 -10.30 7.85 -2.95
N LEU A 105 -9.50 8.34 -2.00
CA LEU A 105 -9.02 7.56 -0.86
C LEU A 105 -10.17 7.00 -0.02
N ILE A 106 -11.15 7.85 0.34
CA ILE A 106 -12.34 7.43 1.10
C ILE A 106 -13.09 6.34 0.34
N ARG A 107 -13.41 6.56 -0.94
CA ARG A 107 -14.11 5.55 -1.76
C ARG A 107 -13.36 4.22 -1.82
N LYS A 108 -12.02 4.25 -1.95
CA LYS A 108 -11.22 3.03 -2.04
C LYS A 108 -11.18 2.29 -0.72
N ILE A 109 -11.00 2.99 0.40
CA ILE A 109 -11.03 2.38 1.74
C ILE A 109 -12.41 1.78 2.03
N GLU A 110 -13.50 2.50 1.74
CA GLU A 110 -14.87 2.00 1.91
C GLU A 110 -15.14 0.77 1.02
N GLY A 111 -14.59 0.73 -0.19
CA GLY A 111 -14.69 -0.43 -1.07
C GLY A 111 -13.94 -1.66 -0.54
N ILE A 112 -12.91 -1.48 0.30
CA ILE A 112 -12.09 -2.57 0.85
C ILE A 112 -12.63 -3.05 2.20
N LEU A 113 -13.00 -2.12 3.08
CA LEU A 113 -13.40 -2.39 4.48
C LEU A 113 -14.92 -2.44 4.68
N GLY A 114 -15.72 -2.03 3.68
CA GLY A 114 -17.13 -1.72 3.85
C GLY A 114 -17.34 -0.28 4.37
N PRO A 115 -18.60 0.17 4.54
CA PRO A 115 -18.87 1.50 5.05
C PRO A 115 -18.23 1.66 6.43
N VAL A 116 -17.31 2.62 6.55
CA VAL A 116 -16.72 3.00 7.84
C VAL A 116 -17.81 3.73 8.62
N VAL A 117 -18.55 2.99 9.45
CA VAL A 117 -19.51 3.59 10.37
C VAL A 117 -18.70 4.35 11.41
N ALA A 118 -18.70 5.68 11.29
CA ALA A 118 -18.11 6.60 12.26
C ALA A 118 -19.00 6.72 13.51
#